data_AF-A0A310SU78-F1
#
_entry.id   AF-A0A310SU78-F1
#
_cell.length_a   1.000
_cell.length_b   1.000
_cell.length_c   1.000
_cell.angle_alpha   90.00
_cell.angle_beta   90.00
_cell.angle_gamma   90.00
#
_symmetry.space_group_name_H-M   'P 1'
#
loop_
_entity.id
_entity.type
_entity.pdbx_description
1 polymer ?
#
loop_
_entity_poly.entity_id
_entity_poly.type
_entity_poly.pdbx_seq_one_letter_code
_entity_poly.pdbx_strand_id
1 'polypeptide(L)'
;MKTTVGDSKLELWAQETLWAYKNFIQLCMEGYWNDTIFHTQGGDPTGTGEGGKIYGEPLKDKFHTRLRFCWRDLIAMSNVGKDDNGSQFFFTLSSTLDFQNKHTISGRATGESIYNMLKLEEALVDENDRPLYPPRLIKPIILNNAFCDSIPRIIVQESEVVKDS
;
A
#
# COMPACT_ATOMS: atom_id res chain seq x y z
N MET A 1 -7.92 -5.24 -4.27
CA MET A 1 -8.37 -4.35 -3.19
C MET A 1 -9.83 -4.01 -3.39
N LYS A 2 -10.68 -4.25 -2.39
CA LYS A 2 -12.08 -3.79 -2.42
C LYS A 2 -12.17 -2.44 -1.74
N THR A 3 -12.63 -1.43 -2.46
CA THR A 3 -12.79 -0.07 -1.91
C THR A 3 -14.23 0.40 -2.03
N THR A 4 -14.58 1.49 -1.35
CA THR A 4 -15.93 2.10 -1.44
C THR A 4 -16.24 2.68 -2.82
N VAL A 5 -15.23 2.99 -3.63
CA VAL A 5 -15.39 3.55 -4.98
C VAL A 5 -15.30 2.51 -6.10
N GLY A 6 -14.97 1.25 -5.74
CA GLY A 6 -14.88 0.12 -6.66
C GLY A 6 -13.78 -0.87 -6.30
N ASP A 7 -13.74 -1.98 -7.03
CA ASP A 7 -12.68 -2.97 -6.88
C ASP A 7 -11.46 -2.57 -7.72
N SER A 8 -10.28 -2.57 -7.09
CA SER A 8 -9.00 -2.26 -7.72
C SER A 8 -8.09 -3.48 -7.72
N LYS A 9 -7.74 -3.98 -8.90
CA LYS A 9 -6.76 -5.04 -9.13
C LYS A 9 -5.37 -4.44 -9.29
N LEU A 10 -4.41 -5.03 -8.60
CA LEU A 10 -3.03 -4.59 -8.52
C LEU A 10 -2.11 -5.74 -8.93
N GLU A 11 -1.13 -5.44 -9.75
CA GLU A 11 0.00 -6.32 -10.08
C GLU A 11 1.24 -5.82 -9.34
N LEU A 12 1.82 -6.67 -8.48
CA LEU A 12 3.02 -6.33 -7.72
C LEU A 12 4.26 -6.97 -8.34
N TRP A 13 5.39 -6.29 -8.25
CA TRP A 13 6.66 -6.68 -8.87
C TRP A 13 7.62 -7.29 -7.85
N ALA A 14 7.42 -8.57 -7.57
CA ALA A 14 8.16 -9.32 -6.54
C ALA A 14 9.65 -9.50 -6.86
N GLN A 15 10.03 -9.58 -8.13
CA GLN A 15 11.43 -9.78 -8.54
C GLN A 15 12.28 -8.54 -8.28
N GLU A 16 11.73 -7.36 -8.58
CA GLU A 16 12.40 -6.08 -8.45
C GLU A 16 12.38 -5.55 -7.01
N THR A 17 11.27 -5.77 -6.28
CA THR A 17 11.03 -5.17 -4.96
C THR A 17 10.62 -6.19 -3.90
N LEU A 18 11.40 -7.26 -3.76
CA LEU A 18 11.09 -8.40 -2.90
C LEU A 18 10.66 -8.04 -1.47
N TRP A 19 11.37 -7.11 -0.82
CA TRP A 19 11.07 -6.74 0.57
C TRP A 19 9.77 -5.94 0.71
N ALA A 20 9.53 -4.99 -0.19
CA ALA A 20 8.28 -4.23 -0.24
C ALA A 20 7.10 -5.16 -0.58
N TYR A 21 7.28 -6.06 -1.56
CA TYR A 21 6.30 -7.09 -1.92
C TYR A 21 5.95 -7.97 -0.71
N LYS A 22 6.94 -8.52 -0.02
CA LYS A 22 6.73 -9.37 1.17
C LYS A 22 5.93 -8.65 2.24
N ASN A 23 6.32 -7.42 2.55
CA ASN A 23 5.63 -6.60 3.54
C ASN A 23 4.18 -6.32 3.13
N PHE A 24 3.96 -5.94 1.88
CA PHE A 24 2.64 -5.66 1.35
C PHE A 24 1.71 -6.88 1.44
N ILE A 25 2.19 -8.05 1.01
CA ILE A 25 1.42 -9.31 1.11
C ILE A 25 1.14 -9.68 2.56
N GLN A 26 2.14 -9.56 3.44
CA GLN A 26 1.99 -9.85 4.86
C GLN A 26 0.90 -8.98 5.50
N LEU A 27 0.94 -7.66 5.26
CA LEU A 27 -0.06 -6.72 5.78
C LEU A 27 -1.46 -6.99 5.21
N CYS A 28 -1.54 -7.45 3.95
CA CYS A 28 -2.80 -7.91 3.37
C CYS A 28 -3.34 -9.17 4.08
N MET A 29 -2.49 -10.15 4.36
CA MET A 29 -2.89 -11.38 5.04
C MET A 29 -3.30 -11.13 6.50
N GLU A 30 -2.63 -10.19 7.16
CA GLU A 30 -2.94 -9.77 8.53
C GLU A 30 -4.20 -8.88 8.60
N GLY A 31 -4.77 -8.49 7.46
CA GLY A 31 -5.92 -7.59 7.44
C GLY A 31 -5.61 -6.19 8.00
N TYR A 32 -4.34 -5.80 7.99
CA TYR A 32 -3.85 -4.54 8.58
C TYR A 32 -4.51 -3.30 7.95
N TRP A 33 -4.88 -3.40 6.67
CA TRP A 33 -5.58 -2.34 5.95
C TRP A 33 -7.10 -2.56 5.84
N ASN A 34 -7.70 -3.38 6.70
CA ASN A 34 -9.15 -3.52 6.73
C ASN A 34 -9.80 -2.25 7.30
N ASP A 35 -10.79 -1.74 6.58
CA ASP A 35 -11.55 -0.52 6.91
C ASP A 35 -10.69 0.74 7.10
N THR A 36 -9.55 0.83 6.40
CA THR A 36 -8.69 2.03 6.46
C THR A 36 -9.14 3.08 5.45
N ILE A 37 -8.96 4.35 5.80
CA ILE A 37 -9.31 5.48 4.93
C ILE A 37 -8.18 5.82 3.97
N PHE A 38 -8.56 6.32 2.80
CA PHE A 38 -7.66 7.01 1.87
C PHE A 38 -7.78 8.52 2.12
N HIS A 39 -6.67 9.15 2.49
CA HIS A 39 -6.52 10.61 2.42
C HIS A 39 -5.98 10.95 1.03
N THR A 40 -4.77 11.52 0.96
CA THR A 40 -3.93 11.61 -0.24
C THR A 40 -3.14 10.32 -0.49
N GLN A 41 -3.00 9.49 0.54
CA GLN A 41 -2.29 8.21 0.53
C GLN A 41 -3.13 7.15 1.25
N GLY A 42 -2.88 5.89 0.92
CA GLY A 42 -3.51 4.75 1.54
C GLY A 42 -2.58 4.06 2.52
N GLY A 43 -3.14 3.21 3.38
CA GLY A 43 -2.35 2.29 4.18
C GLY A 43 -1.95 2.78 5.57
N ASP A 44 -2.53 3.88 6.05
CA ASP A 44 -2.46 4.32 7.45
C ASP A 44 -3.71 3.88 8.22
N PRO A 45 -3.62 2.91 9.15
CA PRO A 45 -4.76 2.51 9.97
C PRO A 45 -5.22 3.58 10.97
N THR A 46 -4.38 4.55 11.28
CA THR A 46 -4.73 5.62 12.22
C THR A 46 -5.55 6.72 11.56
N GLY A 47 -5.50 6.82 10.23
CA GLY A 47 -6.21 7.86 9.48
C GLY A 47 -5.72 9.27 9.80
N THR A 48 -4.45 9.41 10.19
CA THR A 48 -3.85 10.72 10.50
C THR A 48 -3.00 11.24 9.34
N GLY A 49 -2.50 10.33 8.49
CA GLY A 49 -1.52 10.60 7.44
C GLY A 49 -0.07 10.43 7.91
N GLU A 50 0.15 10.33 9.21
CA GLU A 50 1.49 10.18 9.83
C GLU A 50 1.71 8.78 10.42
N GLY A 51 0.68 7.93 10.39
CA GLY A 51 0.75 6.57 10.93
C GLY A 51 1.30 5.55 9.93
N GLY A 52 0.91 4.29 10.08
CA GLY A 52 1.35 3.24 9.15
C GLY A 52 2.78 2.78 9.39
N LYS A 53 2.99 2.07 10.50
CA LYS A 53 4.25 1.38 10.80
C LYS A 53 4.19 -0.06 10.34
N ILE A 54 5.35 -0.58 9.93
CA ILE A 54 5.54 -2.01 9.78
C ILE A 54 5.98 -2.61 11.12
N TYR A 55 5.71 -3.90 11.32
CA TYR A 55 6.23 -4.63 12.47
C TYR A 55 7.74 -4.82 12.30
N GLY A 56 8.54 -4.03 13.02
CA GLY A 56 10.00 -4.05 13.01
C GLY A 56 10.62 -2.72 12.57
N GLU A 57 11.78 -2.82 11.91
CA GLU A 57 12.50 -1.66 11.37
C GLU A 57 11.94 -1.22 10.02
N PRO A 58 11.90 0.09 9.70
CA PRO A 58 11.50 0.61 8.39
C PRO A 58 12.25 -0.07 7.24
N LEU A 59 11.57 -0.26 6.10
CA LEU A 59 12.18 -0.92 4.95
C LEU A 59 13.04 0.07 4.16
N LYS A 60 14.18 -0.45 3.70
CA LYS A 60 15.09 0.27 2.81
C LYS A 60 14.48 0.52 1.45
N ASP A 61 14.83 1.66 0.87
CA ASP A 61 14.43 2.02 -0.48
C ASP A 61 15.05 1.06 -1.50
N LYS A 62 14.25 0.70 -2.51
CA LYS A 62 14.70 -0.13 -3.63
C LYS A 62 14.35 0.53 -4.95
N PHE A 63 15.37 1.04 -5.61
CA PHE A 63 15.25 1.66 -6.92
C PHE A 63 15.78 0.72 -8.00
N HIS A 64 15.05 0.65 -9.12
CA HIS A 64 15.42 -0.16 -10.26
C HIS A 64 15.39 0.71 -11.52
N THR A 65 16.42 0.63 -12.37
CA THR A 65 16.58 1.51 -13.54
C THR A 65 15.43 1.42 -14.57
N ARG A 66 14.79 0.25 -14.62
CA ARG A 66 13.60 -0.04 -15.45
C ARG A 66 12.30 0.47 -14.86
N LEU A 67 12.24 0.71 -13.54
CA LEU A 67 11.03 1.18 -12.86
C LEU A 67 11.13 2.69 -12.72
N ARG A 68 10.28 3.40 -13.47
CA ARG A 68 10.29 4.85 -13.53
C ARG A 68 8.90 5.42 -13.37
N PHE A 69 8.80 6.56 -12.69
CA PHE A 69 7.58 7.35 -12.53
C PHE A 69 7.16 8.08 -13.82
N CYS A 70 7.18 7.38 -14.96
CA CYS A 70 6.80 7.93 -16.27
C CYS A 70 5.33 7.65 -16.62
N TRP A 71 4.66 6.81 -15.82
CA TRP A 71 3.32 6.33 -16.09
C TRP A 71 2.41 6.68 -14.92
N ARG A 72 1.19 7.06 -15.27
CA ARG A 72 0.01 6.28 -14.91
C ARG A 72 0.12 5.16 -13.87
N ASP A 73 -0.85 5.00 -12.97
CA ASP A 73 -1.23 3.70 -12.42
C ASP A 73 -0.16 2.95 -11.63
N LEU A 74 0.96 3.58 -11.28
CA LEU A 74 2.00 2.96 -10.48
C LEU A 74 1.61 3.01 -9.01
N ILE A 75 2.07 1.99 -8.29
CA ILE A 75 1.92 1.89 -6.84
C ILE A 75 3.31 2.04 -6.26
N ALA A 76 3.47 2.98 -5.35
CA ALA A 76 4.73 3.22 -4.68
C ALA A 76 4.56 3.34 -3.17
N MET A 77 5.61 2.97 -2.44
CA MET A 77 5.67 3.11 -1.00
C MET A 77 5.87 4.57 -0.62
N SER A 78 5.07 5.05 0.33
CA SER A 78 5.28 6.36 0.94
C SER A 78 6.36 6.25 2.02
N ASN A 79 7.18 7.29 2.12
CA ASN A 79 8.23 7.43 3.11
C ASN A 79 8.35 8.91 3.49
N VAL A 80 8.80 9.18 4.73
CA VAL A 80 9.08 10.56 5.19
C VAL A 80 10.52 10.94 4.85
N GLY A 81 11.40 9.93 4.73
CA GLY A 81 12.79 10.10 4.38
C GLY A 81 13.39 8.83 3.76
N LYS A 82 14.69 8.91 3.50
CA LYS A 82 15.44 7.79 2.92
C LYS A 82 15.36 6.56 3.83
N ASP A 83 15.08 5.40 3.23
CA ASP A 83 15.01 4.10 3.90
C ASP A 83 13.94 4.02 5.02
N ASP A 84 12.89 4.84 4.94
CA ASP A 84 11.79 4.92 5.92
C ASP A 84 10.45 4.41 5.35
N ASN A 85 10.48 3.30 4.60
CA ASN A 85 9.25 2.76 4.03
C ASN A 85 8.47 2.01 5.12
N GLY A 86 7.28 2.54 5.43
CA GLY A 86 6.32 1.95 6.35
C GLY A 86 5.28 1.07 5.63
N SER A 87 4.02 1.19 6.05
CA SER A 87 2.87 0.52 5.44
C SER A 87 2.03 1.44 4.55
N GLN A 88 2.35 2.74 4.52
CA GLN A 88 1.68 3.70 3.65
C GLN A 88 2.13 3.56 2.19
N PHE A 89 1.19 3.73 1.26
CA PHE A 89 1.43 3.67 -0.18
C PHE A 89 0.56 4.70 -0.91
N PHE A 90 0.95 5.02 -2.14
CA PHE A 90 0.18 5.92 -3.00
C PHE A 90 0.11 5.41 -4.44
N PHE A 91 -0.88 5.93 -5.16
CA PHE A 91 -1.06 5.67 -6.59
C PHE A 91 -0.61 6.88 -7.41
N THR A 92 0.05 6.64 -8.53
CA THR A 92 0.35 7.71 -9.49
C THR A 92 -0.83 7.90 -10.43
N LEU A 93 -1.25 9.14 -10.60
CA LEU A 93 -2.35 9.49 -11.51
C LEU A 93 -1.83 10.09 -12.82
N SER A 94 -0.58 10.56 -12.78
CA SER A 94 0.17 11.10 -13.91
C SER A 94 1.65 10.76 -13.78
N SER A 95 2.45 11.14 -14.78
CA SER A 95 3.91 11.02 -14.70
C SER A 95 4.47 11.96 -13.63
N THR A 96 5.25 11.43 -12.68
CA THR A 96 5.75 12.17 -11.51
C THR A 96 7.26 11.96 -11.35
N LEU A 97 8.06 12.55 -12.24
CA LEU A 97 9.51 12.35 -12.27
C LEU A 97 10.22 12.82 -10.99
N ASP A 98 9.62 13.75 -10.24
CA ASP A 98 10.16 14.25 -8.98
C ASP A 98 10.20 13.19 -7.86
N PHE A 99 9.44 12.11 -8.02
CA PHE A 99 9.40 10.97 -7.10
C PHE A 99 10.46 9.91 -7.42
N GLN A 100 11.15 10.06 -8.57
CA GLN A 100 12.19 9.14 -8.98
C GLN A 100 13.33 9.11 -7.95
N ASN A 101 13.74 7.91 -7.57
CA ASN A 101 14.78 7.65 -6.57
C ASN A 101 14.48 8.25 -5.18
N LYS A 102 13.20 8.54 -4.89
CA LYS A 102 12.70 8.89 -3.57
C LYS A 102 11.75 7.82 -3.03
N HIS A 103 10.88 7.29 -3.89
CA HIS A 103 9.90 6.29 -3.49
C HIS A 103 10.13 4.95 -4.21
N THR A 104 9.90 3.85 -3.49
CA THR A 104 10.02 2.50 -4.04
C THR A 104 8.76 2.13 -4.81
N ILE A 105 8.87 1.88 -6.13
CA ILE A 105 7.74 1.42 -6.95
C ILE A 105 7.54 -0.08 -6.72
N SER A 106 6.40 -0.47 -6.14
CA SER A 106 6.09 -1.85 -5.77
C SER A 106 5.22 -2.59 -6.80
N GLY A 107 4.57 -1.86 -7.70
CA GLY A 107 3.70 -2.45 -8.70
C GLY A 107 2.90 -1.44 -9.52
N ARG A 108 1.80 -1.91 -10.11
CA ARG A 108 0.85 -1.10 -10.87
C ARG A 108 -0.59 -1.57 -10.72
N ALA A 109 -1.54 -0.68 -10.96
CA ALA A 109 -2.94 -0.99 -11.10
C ALA A 109 -3.26 -1.50 -12.51
N THR A 110 -4.29 -2.33 -12.67
CA THR A 110 -4.63 -2.90 -13.98
C THR A 110 -6.07 -2.72 -14.39
N GLY A 111 -6.28 -2.59 -15.70
CA GLY A 111 -7.60 -2.56 -16.34
C GLY A 111 -8.50 -1.46 -15.79
N GLU A 112 -9.72 -1.84 -15.40
CA GLU A 112 -10.75 -0.92 -14.90
C GLU A 112 -10.39 -0.25 -13.56
N SER A 113 -9.38 -0.77 -12.85
CA SER A 113 -8.92 -0.25 -11.57
C SER A 113 -8.43 1.19 -11.66
N ILE A 114 -7.93 1.60 -12.83
CA ILE A 114 -7.44 2.97 -13.06
C ILE A 114 -8.59 3.97 -12.90
N TYR A 115 -9.78 3.65 -13.41
CA TYR A 115 -10.95 4.52 -13.26
C TYR A 115 -11.41 4.62 -11.80
N ASN A 116 -11.35 3.51 -11.06
CA ASN A 116 -11.69 3.50 -9.64
C ASN A 116 -10.68 4.31 -8.82
N MET A 117 -9.41 4.34 -9.22
CA MET A 117 -8.39 5.18 -8.59
C MET A 117 -8.59 6.66 -8.86
N LEU A 118 -8.99 7.05 -10.07
CA LEU A 118 -9.32 8.44 -10.38
C LEU A 118 -10.49 8.94 -9.52
N LYS A 119 -11.48 8.09 -9.25
CA LYS A 119 -12.57 8.41 -8.31
C LYS A 119 -12.12 8.60 -6.87
N LEU A 120 -10.96 8.08 -6.46
CA LEU A 120 -10.40 8.36 -5.14
C LEU A 120 -9.91 9.81 -5.05
N GLU A 121 -9.36 10.35 -6.16
CA GLU A 121 -8.88 11.73 -6.24
C GLU A 121 -10.02 12.75 -6.33
N GLU A 122 -11.12 12.39 -6.99
CA GLU A 122 -12.31 13.27 -7.12
C GLU A 122 -13.05 13.54 -5.79
N ALA A 123 -12.57 12.99 -4.67
CA ALA A 123 -13.15 13.24 -3.36
C ALA A 123 -12.99 14.73 -2.97
N LEU A 124 -14.09 15.36 -2.55
CA LEU A 124 -14.06 16.73 -2.04
C LEU A 124 -13.21 16.79 -0.77
N VAL A 125 -12.25 17.71 -0.73
CA VAL A 125 -11.34 17.92 0.41
C VAL A 125 -11.66 19.20 1.18
N ASP A 126 -11.27 19.23 2.45
CA ASP A 126 -11.29 20.42 3.30
C ASP A 126 -10.04 21.30 3.11
N GLU A 127 -9.89 22.34 3.93
CA GLU A 127 -8.76 23.27 3.89
C GLU A 127 -7.40 22.63 4.25
N ASN A 128 -7.39 21.41 4.79
CA ASN A 128 -6.19 20.64 5.13
C ASN A 128 -5.94 19.46 4.17
N ASP A 129 -6.52 19.51 2.96
CA ASP A 129 -6.47 18.44 1.96
C ASP A 129 -7.03 17.10 2.47
N ARG A 130 -7.90 17.11 3.49
CA ARG A 130 -8.54 15.90 4.00
C ARG A 130 -9.88 15.68 3.31
N PRO A 131 -10.14 14.48 2.77
CA PRO A 131 -11.43 14.19 2.16
C PRO A 131 -12.58 14.36 3.16
N LEU A 132 -13.61 15.13 2.79
CA LEU A 132 -14.85 15.28 3.56
C LEU A 132 -15.58 13.94 3.72
N TYR A 133 -15.52 13.11 2.68
CA TYR A 133 -16.05 11.75 2.65
C TYR A 133 -14.94 10.80 2.19
N PRO A 134 -14.05 10.38 3.11
CA PRO A 134 -12.88 9.61 2.74
C PRO A 134 -13.28 8.25 2.16
N PRO A 135 -12.80 7.90 0.96
CA PRO A 135 -12.91 6.55 0.46
C PRO A 135 -12.24 5.57 1.42
N ARG A 136 -12.76 4.34 1.50
CA ARG A 136 -12.22 3.31 2.40
C ARG A 136 -11.74 2.09 1.65
N LEU A 137 -10.62 1.51 2.10
CA LEU A 137 -10.22 0.16 1.77
C LEU A 137 -10.99 -0.80 2.66
N ILE A 138 -12.04 -1.42 2.10
CA ILE A 138 -12.87 -2.37 2.84
C ILE A 138 -12.05 -3.59 3.21
N LYS A 139 -11.36 -4.17 2.22
CA LYS A 139 -10.43 -5.29 2.43
C LYS A 139 -9.48 -5.53 1.26
N PRO A 140 -8.25 -5.98 1.51
CA PRO A 140 -7.41 -6.60 0.49
C PRO A 140 -7.85 -8.05 0.23
N ILE A 141 -7.68 -8.51 -1.01
CA ILE A 141 -7.88 -9.91 -1.41
C ILE A 141 -6.66 -10.29 -2.25
N ILE A 142 -5.98 -11.35 -1.85
CA ILE A 142 -4.80 -11.85 -2.55
C ILE A 142 -5.29 -12.86 -3.59
N LEU A 143 -5.11 -12.54 -4.88
CA LEU A 143 -5.54 -13.40 -5.99
C LEU A 143 -4.47 -14.42 -6.37
N ASN A 144 -3.20 -14.00 -6.31
CA ASN A 144 -2.05 -14.84 -6.57
C ASN A 144 -0.96 -14.46 -5.56
N ASN A 145 -0.42 -15.44 -4.85
CA ASN A 145 0.68 -15.25 -3.94
C ASN A 145 1.89 -16.05 -4.43
N ALA A 146 2.90 -15.35 -4.94
CA ALA A 146 4.17 -15.96 -5.32
C ALA A 146 5.04 -16.36 -4.11
N PHE A 147 4.64 -15.98 -2.89
CA PHE A 147 5.32 -16.31 -1.62
C PHE A 147 4.44 -17.25 -0.79
N CYS A 148 4.49 -18.55 -1.08
CA CYS A 148 3.68 -19.55 -0.39
C CYS A 148 4.11 -19.79 1.07
N ASP A 149 5.35 -19.44 1.43
CA ASP A 149 5.95 -19.86 2.72
C ASP A 149 5.77 -18.85 3.87
N SER A 150 5.13 -17.70 3.63
CA SER A 150 4.92 -16.68 4.68
C SER A 150 3.67 -16.98 5.49
N ILE A 151 3.85 -17.32 6.77
CA ILE A 151 2.75 -17.48 7.73
C ILE A 151 2.34 -16.10 8.26
N PRO A 152 1.04 -15.75 8.27
CA PRO A 152 0.53 -14.54 8.91
C PRO A 152 0.97 -14.45 10.38
N ARG A 153 1.52 -13.32 10.82
CA ARG A 153 2.06 -13.20 12.19
C ARG A 153 0.97 -13.23 13.25
N ILE A 154 -0.27 -12.87 12.91
CA ILE A 154 -1.44 -13.01 13.80
C ILE A 154 -1.62 -14.45 14.26
N ILE A 155 -1.41 -15.43 13.38
CA ILE A 155 -1.49 -16.86 13.71
C ILE A 155 -0.37 -17.25 14.68
N VAL A 156 0.82 -16.65 14.53
CA VAL A 156 1.97 -16.90 15.42
C VAL A 156 1.68 -16.36 16.83
N GLN A 157 1.18 -15.12 16.95
CA GLN A 157 0.85 -14.52 18.24
C GLN A 157 -0.25 -15.28 18.99
N GLU A 158 -1.33 -15.69 18.31
CA GLU A 158 -2.36 -16.53 18.93
C GLU A 158 -1.81 -17.89 19.41
N SER A 159 -0.88 -18.49 18.65
CA SER A 159 -0.27 -19.77 19.02
C SER A 159 0.70 -19.70 20.20
N GLU A 160 1.33 -18.55 20.44
CA GLU A 160 2.20 -18.32 21.59
C GLU A 160 1.39 -18.05 22.85
N VAL A 161 0.32 -17.25 22.76
CA VAL A 161 -0.59 -16.98 23.89
C VAL A 161 -1.27 -18.27 24.41
N VAL A 162 -1.60 -19.20 23.51
CA VAL A 162 -2.20 -20.50 23.88
C VAL A 162 -1.17 -21.46 24.52
N LYS A 163 0.14 -21.29 24.27
CA LYS A 163 1.18 -22.12 24.90
C LYS A 163 1.57 -21.66 26.30
N ASP A 164 1.34 -20.39 26.61
CA ASP A 164 1.62 -19.79 27.93
C ASP A 164 0.39 -19.77 28.86
N SER A 165 -0.73 -20.39 28.46
CA SER A 165 -1.98 -20.54 29.24
C SER A 165 -2.17 -21.98 29.73
#